data_AF-A0A661N4X9-F1
#
_entry.id   AF-A0A661N4X9-F1
#
_cell.length_a   1.000
_cell.length_b   1.000
_cell.length_c   1.000
_cell.angle_alpha   90.00
_cell.angle_beta   90.00
_cell.angle_gamma   90.00
#
_symmetry.space_group_name_H-M   'P 1'
#
loop_
_entity.id
_entity.type
_entity.pdbx_description
1 polymer ?
#
loop_
_entity_poly.entity_id
_entity_poly.type
_entity_poly.pdbx_seq_one_letter_code
_entity_poly.pdbx_strand_id
1 'polypeptide(L)'
;MPLVTCQDCNAEISDAAPACPKCGRPMNEEPQIVEATGKGWKLIQAAGVLALFFGVAQACKVWNVGQEPDAPNLVAFWLITGVAVIIVGHVGAWWNHG
;
A
#
# COMPACT_ATOMS: atom_id res chain seq x y z
N MET A 1 27.09 0.66 32.66
CA MET A 1 27.08 0.75 31.18
C MET A 1 28.26 -0.05 30.66
N PRO A 2 28.05 -1.23 30.06
CA PRO A 2 29.12 -1.97 29.40
C PRO A 2 29.70 -1.15 28.22
N LEU A 3 31.02 -1.17 28.06
CA LEU A 3 31.66 -0.69 26.84
C LEU A 3 31.52 -1.78 25.78
N VAL A 4 31.09 -1.40 24.59
CA VAL A 4 31.03 -2.27 23.41
C VAL A 4 32.13 -1.87 22.43
N THR A 5 32.67 -2.86 21.73
CA THR A 5 33.70 -2.63 20.72
C THR A 5 33.04 -2.31 19.38
N CYS A 6 33.37 -1.16 18.80
CA CYS A 6 32.94 -0.82 17.45
C CYS A 6 33.55 -1.80 16.43
N GLN A 7 32.74 -2.45 15.59
CA GLN A 7 33.26 -3.47 14.66
C GLN A 7 34.05 -2.90 13.46
N ASP A 8 34.04 -1.58 13.24
CA ASP A 8 34.82 -0.95 12.17
C ASP A 8 36.18 -0.43 12.65
N CYS A 9 36.19 0.34 13.73
CA CYS A 9 37.41 1.01 14.20
C CYS A 9 38.02 0.37 15.46
N ASN A 10 37.40 -0.70 15.99
CA ASN A 10 37.83 -1.41 17.20
C ASN A 10 37.96 -0.53 18.46
N ALA A 11 37.34 0.65 18.46
CA ALA A 11 37.31 1.52 19.62
C ALA A 11 36.26 1.04 20.63
N GLU A 12 36.61 1.11 21.91
CA GLU A 12 35.65 0.90 23.00
C GLU A 12 34.77 2.14 23.14
N ILE A 13 33.46 1.93 23.01
CA ILE A 13 32.45 2.99 23.04
C ILE A 13 31.28 2.56 23.93
N SER A 14 30.50 3.52 24.40
CA SER A 14 29.32 3.21 25.23
C SER A 14 28.26 2.50 24.39
N ASP A 15 27.63 1.48 24.95
CA ASP A 15 26.43 0.82 24.40
C ASP A 15 25.27 1.78 24.08
N ALA A 16 25.16 2.88 24.81
CA ALA A 16 24.16 3.93 24.60
C ALA A 16 24.48 4.92 23.45
N ALA A 17 25.66 4.83 22.83
CA ALA A 17 26.04 5.77 21.77
C ALA A 17 25.27 5.45 20.46
N PRO A 18 24.52 6.40 19.87
CA PRO A 18 23.75 6.14 18.63
C PRO A 18 24.66 5.87 17.42
N ALA A 19 25.86 6.45 17.43
CA ALA A 19 26.92 6.21 16.47
C ALA A 19 28.28 6.25 17.16
N CYS A 20 29.26 5.56 16.57
CA CYS A 20 30.64 5.59 17.04
C CYS A 20 31.23 7.00 16.86
N PRO A 21 31.71 7.67 17.94
CA PRO A 21 32.30 9.01 17.83
C PRO A 21 33.67 9.04 17.11
N LYS A 22 34.34 7.89 16.92
CA LYS A 22 35.62 7.83 16.20
C LYS A 22 35.47 7.67 14.69
N CYS A 23 34.56 6.81 14.23
CA CYS A 23 34.41 6.50 12.80
C CYS A 23 33.05 6.88 12.20
N GLY A 24 32.06 7.24 13.02
CA GLY A 24 30.72 7.62 12.58
C GLY A 24 29.77 6.46 12.28
N ARG A 25 30.18 5.19 12.48
CA ARG A 25 29.31 4.03 12.25
C ARG A 25 28.08 4.08 13.17
N PRO A 26 26.84 4.00 12.66
CA PRO A 26 25.66 3.82 13.50
C PRO A 26 25.76 2.50 14.28
N MET A 27 25.51 2.57 15.59
CA MET A 27 25.51 1.38 16.46
C MET A 27 24.12 0.80 16.64
N ASN A 28 23.09 1.60 16.38
CA ASN A 28 21.69 1.20 16.41
C ASN A 28 21.20 0.91 14.99
N GLU A 29 21.60 -0.24 14.44
CA GLU A 29 20.98 -0.81 13.24
C GLU A 29 19.71 -1.59 13.62
N GLU A 30 18.81 -0.97 14.40
CA GLU A 30 17.44 -1.49 14.37
C GLU A 30 16.96 -1.37 12.93
N PRO A 31 16.53 -2.47 12.28
CA PRO A 31 16.02 -2.41 10.93
C PRO A 31 14.83 -1.47 10.98
N GLN A 32 15.02 -0.27 10.44
CA GLN A 32 13.94 0.67 10.26
C GLN A 32 13.00 -0.05 9.31
N ILE A 33 11.85 -0.52 9.84
CA ILE A 33 10.79 -1.06 9.02
C ILE A 33 10.26 0.16 8.26
N VAL A 34 10.90 0.48 7.14
CA VAL A 34 10.46 1.50 6.21
C VAL A 34 9.16 0.98 5.66
N GLU A 35 8.09 1.35 6.37
CA GLU A 35 6.70 1.45 5.99
C GLU A 35 6.22 0.31 5.09
N ALA A 36 5.28 -0.49 5.59
CA ALA A 36 4.41 -1.29 4.73
C ALA A 36 3.61 -0.32 3.83
N THR A 37 4.24 0.16 2.76
CA THR A 37 3.78 1.25 1.89
C THR A 37 2.48 0.83 1.22
N GLY A 38 1.35 1.23 1.83
CA GLY A 38 0.02 1.21 1.24
C GLY A 38 -0.43 -0.09 0.57
N LYS A 39 0.13 -1.26 0.90
CA LYS A 39 -0.19 -2.52 0.20
C LYS A 39 -1.69 -2.85 0.28
N GLY A 40 -2.31 -2.54 1.42
CA GLY A 40 -3.76 -2.62 1.60
C GLY A 40 -4.55 -1.66 0.69
N TRP A 41 -4.12 -0.39 0.60
CA TRP A 41 -4.77 0.59 -0.26
C TRP A 41 -4.63 0.28 -1.75
N LYS A 42 -3.47 -0.26 -2.16
CA LYS A 42 -3.27 -0.78 -3.53
C LYS A 42 -4.18 -1.97 -3.83
N LEU A 43 -4.45 -2.83 -2.85
CA LEU A 43 -5.38 -3.95 -3.00
C LEU A 43 -6.83 -3.49 -3.16
N ILE A 44 -7.25 -2.46 -2.40
CA ILE A 44 -8.57 -1.82 -2.55
C ILE A 44 -8.72 -1.20 -3.95
N GLN A 45 -7.70 -0.48 -4.42
CA GLN A 45 -7.70 0.08 -5.78
C GLN A 45 -7.76 -1.00 -6.86
N ALA A 46 -7.01 -2.09 -6.71
CA ALA A 46 -7.07 -3.24 -7.63
C ALA A 46 -8.44 -3.90 -7.65
N ALA A 47 -9.08 -4.07 -6.48
CA ALA A 47 -10.44 -4.62 -6.39
C ALA A 47 -11.47 -3.72 -7.10
N GLY A 48 -11.36 -2.40 -6.96
CA GLY A 48 -12.21 -1.45 -7.69
C GLY A 48 -12.03 -1.53 -9.20
N VAL A 49 -10.79 -1.66 -9.69
CA VAL A 49 -10.51 -1.85 -11.12
C VAL A 49 -11.09 -3.16 -11.64
N LEU A 50 -10.97 -4.26 -10.89
CA LEU A 50 -11.58 -5.54 -11.25
C LEU A 50 -13.12 -5.45 -11.32
N ALA A 51 -13.75 -4.74 -10.39
CA ALA A 51 -15.18 -4.47 -10.41
C ALA A 51 -15.61 -3.68 -11.66
N LEU A 52 -14.81 -2.70 -12.10
CA LEU A 52 -15.04 -1.97 -13.36
C LEU A 52 -14.94 -2.88 -14.58
N PHE A 53 -13.89 -3.69 -14.68
CA PHE A 53 -13.75 -4.65 -15.78
C PHE A 53 -14.93 -5.62 -15.83
N PHE A 54 -15.42 -6.06 -14.67
CA PHE A 54 -16.59 -6.93 -14.59
C PHE A 54 -17.87 -6.20 -15.06
N GLY A 55 -18.09 -4.96 -14.63
CA GLY A 55 -19.22 -4.14 -15.08
C GLY A 55 -19.20 -3.88 -16.59
N VAL A 56 -18.02 -3.59 -17.16
CA VAL A 56 -17.84 -3.39 -18.61
C VAL A 56 -18.10 -4.70 -19.37
N ALA A 57 -17.62 -5.84 -18.88
CA ALA A 57 -17.86 -7.13 -19.53
C ALA A 57 -19.37 -7.47 -19.57
N GLN A 58 -20.12 -7.15 -18.51
CA GLN A 58 -21.58 -7.30 -18.49
C GLN A 58 -22.26 -6.34 -19.48
N ALA A 59 -21.82 -5.08 -19.58
CA ALA A 59 -22.34 -4.13 -20.56
C ALA A 59 -22.15 -4.64 -22.01
N CYS A 60 -21.00 -5.25 -22.31
CA CYS A 60 -20.76 -5.88 -23.61
C CYS A 60 -21.73 -7.04 -23.89
N LYS A 61 -22.12 -7.83 -22.88
CA LYS A 61 -23.11 -8.90 -23.07
C LYS A 61 -24.50 -8.33 -23.39
N VAL A 62 -24.93 -7.26 -22.70
CA VAL A 62 -26.21 -6.59 -22.98
C VAL A 62 -26.29 -6.11 -24.43
N TRP A 63 -25.19 -5.59 -24.99
CA TRP A 63 -25.14 -5.18 -26.40
C TRP A 63 -25.19 -6.33 -27.40
N ASN A 64 -24.68 -7.53 -27.05
CA ASN A 64 -24.56 -8.65 -27.99
C ASN A 64 -25.71 -9.67 -27.90
N VAL A 65 -26.26 -9.90 -26.71
CA VAL A 65 -27.20 -11.00 -26.43
C VAL A 65 -28.64 -10.52 -26.24
N GLY A 66 -28.86 -9.20 -26.21
CA GLY A 66 -30.15 -8.59 -25.88
C GLY A 66 -30.27 -8.34 -24.38
N GLN A 67 -31.17 -7.44 -24.02
CA GLN A 67 -31.29 -6.90 -22.67
C GLN A 67 -32.11 -7.84 -21.77
N GLU A 68 -31.47 -8.43 -20.76
CA GLU A 68 -32.19 -9.00 -19.61
C GLU A 68 -32.80 -7.86 -18.76
N PRO A 69 -33.98 -8.05 -18.14
CA PRO A 69 -34.72 -6.97 -17.47
C PRO A 69 -33.97 -6.34 -16.28
N ASP A 70 -33.03 -7.05 -15.67
CA ASP A 70 -32.21 -6.63 -14.53
C ASP A 70 -30.76 -6.28 -14.88
N ALA A 71 -30.29 -6.65 -16.07
CA ALA A 71 -28.93 -6.36 -16.53
C ALA A 71 -28.50 -4.87 -16.45
N PRO A 72 -29.31 -3.86 -16.82
CA PRO A 72 -28.86 -2.47 -16.73
C PRO A 72 -28.61 -2.01 -15.29
N ASN A 73 -29.38 -2.51 -14.32
CA ASN A 73 -29.19 -2.17 -12.91
C ASN A 73 -27.92 -2.80 -12.33
N LEU A 74 -27.63 -4.06 -12.71
CA LEU A 74 -26.42 -4.76 -12.30
C LEU A 74 -25.16 -4.13 -12.92
N VAL A 75 -25.21 -3.74 -14.20
CA VAL A 75 -24.12 -3.02 -14.88
C VAL A 75 -23.84 -1.69 -14.18
N ALA A 76 -24.87 -0.88 -13.94
CA ALA A 76 -24.74 0.40 -13.24
C ALA A 76 -24.17 0.20 -11.82
N PHE A 77 -24.64 -0.81 -11.09
CA PHE A 77 -24.14 -1.13 -9.76
C PHE A 77 -22.63 -1.42 -9.76
N TRP A 78 -22.14 -2.30 -10.64
CA TRP A 78 -20.73 -2.65 -10.71
C TRP A 78 -19.84 -1.48 -11.13
N LEU A 79 -20.31 -0.63 -12.04
CA LEU A 79 -19.56 0.55 -12.47
C LEU A 79 -19.48 1.60 -11.35
N ILE A 80 -20.60 1.92 -10.70
CA ILE A 80 -20.65 2.93 -9.63
C ILE A 80 -19.84 2.47 -8.41
N THR A 81 -20.02 1.22 -7.99
CA THR A 81 -19.27 0.66 -6.86
C THR A 81 -17.78 0.57 -7.16
N GLY A 82 -17.39 0.17 -8.37
CA GLY A 82 -15.99 0.15 -8.81
C GLY A 82 -15.32 1.53 -8.73
N VAL A 83 -15.98 2.59 -9.23
CA VAL A 83 -15.48 3.96 -9.13
C VAL A 83 -15.39 4.41 -7.67
N ALA A 84 -16.43 4.16 -6.86
CA ALA A 84 -16.44 4.56 -5.46
C ALA A 84 -15.29 3.92 -4.66
N VAL A 85 -15.03 2.63 -4.89
CA VAL A 85 -13.93 1.90 -4.23
C VAL A 85 -12.56 2.48 -4.62
N ILE A 86 -12.36 2.89 -5.88
CA ILE A 86 -11.11 3.52 -6.33
C ILE A 86 -10.92 4.89 -5.64
N ILE A 87 -11.98 5.70 -5.56
CA ILE A 87 -11.94 7.01 -4.90
C ILE A 87 -11.57 6.85 -3.42
N VAL A 88 -12.25 5.96 -2.70
CA VAL A 88 -11.94 5.66 -1.29
C VAL A 88 -10.49 5.15 -1.16
N GLY A 89 -10.05 4.31 -2.09
CA GLY A 89 -8.68 3.83 -2.14
C GLY A 89 -7.63 4.93 -2.34
N HIS A 90 -7.92 5.96 -3.15
CA HIS A 90 -7.03 7.10 -3.36
C HIS A 90 -7.04 8.06 -2.17
N VAL A 91 -8.22 8.43 -1.69
CA VAL A 91 -8.38 9.35 -0.55
C VAL A 91 -7.78 8.74 0.72
N GLY A 92 -8.02 7.45 0.97
CA GLY A 92 -7.48 6.74 2.12
C GLY A 92 -5.96 6.57 2.07
N ALA A 93 -5.39 6.35 0.88
CA ALA A 93 -3.94 6.35 0.69
C ALA A 93 -3.33 7.74 0.96
N TRP A 94 -3.97 8.81 0.45
CA TRP A 94 -3.54 10.18 0.69
C TRP A 94 -3.63 10.57 2.17
N TRP A 95 -4.70 10.20 2.88
CA TRP A 95 -4.86 10.57 4.29
C TRP A 95 -3.84 9.90 5.22
N ASN A 96 -3.45 8.66 4.92
CA ASN A 96 -2.57 7.87 5.80
C ASN A 96 -1.08 7.95 5.43
N HIS A 97 -0.76 8.35 4.21
CA HIS A 97 0.60 8.36 3.69
C HIS A 97 0.98 9.65 2.94
N GLY A 98 0.11 10.66 2.97
CA GLY A 98 0.37 11.99 2.42
C GLY A 98 1.13 12.89 3.38
#